data_AF-A0A2S2NFP0-F1
#
_entry.id   AF-A0A2S2NFP0-F1
#
_cell.length_a   1.000
_cell.length_b   1.000
_cell.length_c   1.000
_cell.angle_alpha   90.00
_cell.angle_beta   90.00
_cell.angle_gamma   90.00
#
_symmetry.space_group_name_H-M   'P 1'
#
loop_
_entity.id
_entity.type
_entity.pdbx_description
1 polymer ?
#
loop_
_entity_poly.entity_id
_entity_poly.type
_entity_poly.pdbx_seq_one_letter_code
_entity_poly.pdbx_strand_id
1 'polypeptide(L)'
;MHMKAHFDYDPEDDGYIPCRELGISFQKGEILHVISQEDANWWQAFREGEEDQTLAGLIPSKSFQHQREALKQTITGDKPGKDKPKKQNTLLCGKKNLKKRKKKSLYQDGGYPIYSSNSDEYEAEEILTYEEVALYYPRANHKRPIVLIGPPNIGRHELRQRLMEDRDRFAAAIPHTSRAKKDGEIDGQDYHFITRVQFESDILSRKFVEHGEYEKAYYGTSLDAIRSVVNYSKICVLNLHPQSLKILRSSDLKPFVVFVAPPPLEKLRKKRLKNGEPYKEEELKEIIEKAREMEDKFGHYFDMIIINNDTERAYHQLLNEINSLEREPQWVPVTWVKTAS
;
A
#
# COMPACT_ATOMS: atom_id res chain seq x y z
N MET A 1 -15.38 -10.80 16.60
CA MET A 1 -14.90 -10.55 15.22
C MET A 1 -13.73 -9.59 15.30
N HIS A 2 -12.68 -9.78 14.51
CA HIS A 2 -11.48 -8.93 14.59
C HIS A 2 -11.46 -7.95 13.43
N MET A 3 -11.18 -6.68 13.73
CA MET A 3 -11.20 -5.57 12.78
C MET A 3 -9.89 -4.80 12.87
N LYS A 4 -9.24 -4.58 11.73
CA LYS A 4 -8.13 -3.62 11.62
C LYS A 4 -8.69 -2.24 11.30
N ALA A 5 -8.31 -1.23 12.08
CA ALA A 5 -8.70 0.15 11.85
C ALA A 5 -7.88 0.75 10.69
N HIS A 6 -8.53 1.44 9.75
CA HIS A 6 -7.86 2.15 8.65
C HIS A 6 -7.89 3.68 8.81
N PHE A 7 -8.24 4.16 10.00
CA PHE A 7 -8.30 5.58 10.38
C PHE A 7 -7.98 5.74 11.87
N ASP A 8 -7.65 6.96 12.27
CA ASP A 8 -7.45 7.32 13.68
C ASP A 8 -8.76 7.78 14.31
N TYR A 9 -8.99 7.40 15.57
CA TYR A 9 -10.17 7.79 16.32
C TYR A 9 -9.80 8.24 17.72
N ASP A 10 -10.23 9.46 18.07
CA ASP A 10 -10.17 10.00 19.42
C ASP A 10 -11.62 10.28 19.90
N PRO A 11 -12.11 9.58 20.94
CA PRO A 11 -13.44 9.81 21.50
C PRO A 11 -13.59 11.19 22.17
N GLU A 12 -12.50 11.84 22.60
CA GLU A 12 -12.55 13.18 23.21
C GLU A 12 -12.96 14.24 22.19
N ASP A 13 -12.55 14.06 20.93
CA ASP A 13 -12.91 14.92 19.81
C ASP A 13 -14.32 14.60 19.25
N ASP A 14 -15.00 13.57 19.77
CA ASP A 14 -16.29 13.13 19.28
C ASP A 14 -17.45 13.76 20.08
N GLY A 15 -18.22 14.62 19.41
CA GLY A 15 -19.45 15.20 19.96
C GLY A 15 -20.65 14.26 19.95
N TYR A 16 -20.57 13.13 19.25
CA TYR A 16 -21.68 12.20 19.03
C TYR A 16 -21.57 10.92 19.86
N ILE A 17 -20.45 10.69 20.54
CA ILE A 17 -20.27 9.50 21.38
C ILE A 17 -21.25 9.53 22.56
N PRO A 18 -22.01 8.45 22.82
CA PRO A 18 -23.00 8.42 23.90
C PRO A 18 -22.40 8.59 25.29
N CYS A 19 -21.19 8.06 25.51
CA CYS A 19 -20.45 8.13 26.76
C CYS A 19 -18.95 8.21 26.44
N ARG A 20 -18.33 9.37 26.71
CA ARG A 20 -16.92 9.63 26.36
C ARG A 20 -15.97 8.70 27.11
N GLU A 21 -16.29 8.42 28.37
CA GLU A 21 -15.50 7.58 29.27
C GLU A 21 -15.43 6.12 28.82
N LEU A 22 -16.37 5.68 27.98
CA LEU A 22 -16.37 4.35 27.39
C LEU A 22 -15.76 4.32 25.99
N GLY A 23 -15.37 5.46 25.41
CA GLY A 23 -14.76 5.51 24.09
C GLY A 23 -13.38 4.89 24.07
N ILE A 24 -13.11 4.05 23.06
CA ILE A 24 -11.76 3.52 22.84
C ILE A 24 -11.07 4.39 21.82
N SER A 25 -9.98 5.05 22.21
CA SER A 25 -9.07 5.69 21.25
C SER A 25 -8.21 4.63 20.56
N PHE A 26 -8.02 4.80 19.26
CA PHE A 26 -7.18 3.90 18.47
C PHE A 26 -6.53 4.63 17.30
N GLN A 27 -5.41 4.09 16.84
CA GLN A 27 -4.70 4.56 15.66
C GLN A 27 -4.93 3.62 14.47
N LYS A 28 -4.71 4.14 13.27
CA LYS A 28 -4.66 3.36 12.04
C LYS A 28 -3.68 2.20 12.20
N GLY A 29 -4.18 1.00 11.89
CA GLY A 29 -3.44 -0.26 11.96
C GLY A 29 -3.70 -1.08 13.21
N GLU A 30 -4.29 -0.50 14.27
CA GLU A 30 -4.64 -1.24 15.48
C GLU A 30 -5.76 -2.27 15.23
N ILE A 31 -5.71 -3.35 16.00
CA ILE A 31 -6.68 -4.44 15.94
C ILE A 31 -7.70 -4.29 17.06
N LEU A 32 -8.97 -4.43 16.70
CA LEU A 32 -10.14 -4.27 17.56
C LEU A 32 -10.98 -5.55 17.54
N HIS A 33 -11.28 -6.07 18.73
CA HIS A 33 -12.06 -7.28 18.97
C HIS A 33 -13.51 -6.88 19.20
N VAL A 34 -14.27 -6.78 18.11
CA VAL A 34 -15.69 -6.42 18.16
C VAL A 34 -16.50 -7.59 18.72
N ILE A 35 -17.19 -7.34 19.83
CA ILE A 35 -18.01 -8.33 20.54
C ILE A 35 -19.52 -8.12 20.32
N SER A 36 -19.97 -6.89 20.07
CA SER A 36 -21.36 -6.56 19.79
C SER A 36 -21.49 -5.49 18.72
N GLN A 37 -22.42 -5.73 17.79
CA GLN A 37 -22.80 -4.81 16.71
C GLN A 37 -24.31 -4.51 16.76
N GLU A 38 -24.94 -4.68 17.92
CA GLU A 38 -26.39 -4.49 18.09
C GLU A 38 -26.83 -3.05 17.78
N ASP A 39 -26.03 -2.07 18.18
CA ASP A 39 -26.26 -0.67 17.84
C ASP A 39 -25.67 -0.35 16.45
N ALA A 40 -26.46 0.35 15.65
CA ALA A 40 -26.13 0.66 14.26
C ALA A 40 -24.98 1.68 14.12
N ASN A 41 -24.71 2.49 15.14
CA ASN A 41 -23.73 3.58 15.13
C ASN A 41 -22.55 3.33 16.06
N TRP A 42 -22.71 2.53 17.10
CA TRP A 42 -21.70 2.31 18.13
C TRP A 42 -21.51 0.83 18.41
N TRP A 43 -20.32 0.30 18.11
CA TRP A 43 -19.99 -1.09 18.39
C TRP A 43 -19.25 -1.21 19.71
N GLN A 44 -19.44 -2.35 20.38
CA GLN A 44 -18.68 -2.70 21.57
C GLN A 44 -17.47 -3.55 21.17
N ALA A 45 -16.30 -3.13 21.62
CA ALA A 45 -15.05 -3.80 21.28
C ALA A 45 -14.03 -3.73 22.43
N PHE A 46 -12.98 -4.54 22.31
CA PHE A 46 -11.72 -4.40 23.04
C PHE A 46 -10.61 -4.07 22.06
N ARG A 47 -9.56 -3.41 22.54
CA ARG A 47 -8.30 -3.31 21.79
C ARG A 47 -7.47 -4.57 21.99
N GLU A 48 -6.72 -4.98 20.98
CA GLU A 48 -5.75 -6.07 21.09
C GLU A 48 -4.80 -5.84 22.27
N GLY A 49 -4.60 -6.87 23.09
CA GLY A 49 -3.81 -6.79 24.33
C GLY A 49 -4.56 -6.26 25.55
N GLU A 50 -5.81 -5.82 25.40
CA GLU A 50 -6.68 -5.34 26.48
C GLU A 50 -7.95 -6.19 26.66
N GLU A 51 -7.91 -7.44 26.19
CA GLU A 51 -9.04 -8.37 26.24
C GLU A 51 -9.46 -8.73 27.68
N ASP A 52 -8.57 -8.57 28.66
CA ASP A 52 -8.82 -8.84 30.08
C ASP A 52 -9.65 -7.75 30.79
N GLN A 53 -9.99 -6.67 30.09
CA GLN A 53 -10.84 -5.61 30.66
C GLN A 53 -12.26 -6.11 30.91
N THR A 54 -12.86 -5.65 32.01
CA THR A 54 -14.21 -6.09 32.42
C THR A 54 -15.33 -5.48 31.59
N LEU A 55 -15.09 -4.33 30.98
CA LEU A 55 -16.06 -3.59 30.19
C LEU A 55 -15.51 -3.36 28.78
N ALA A 56 -16.32 -3.73 27.78
CA ALA A 56 -16.04 -3.34 26.41
C ALA A 56 -16.27 -1.85 26.23
N GLY A 57 -15.40 -1.21 25.47
CA GLY A 57 -15.57 0.19 25.11
C GLY A 57 -16.30 0.36 23.77
N LEU A 58 -16.59 1.61 23.44
CA LEU A 58 -17.35 2.03 22.28
C LEU A 58 -16.41 2.49 21.17
N ILE A 59 -16.66 1.97 19.96
CA ILE A 59 -16.06 2.44 18.72
C ILE A 59 -17.17 2.78 17.72
N PRO A 60 -16.96 3.73 16.80
CA PRO A 60 -17.95 4.04 15.78
C PRO A 60 -18.17 2.81 14.87
N SER A 61 -19.41 2.57 14.46
CA SER A 61 -19.71 1.49 13.53
C SER A 61 -19.15 1.79 12.14
N LYS A 62 -18.99 0.75 11.32
CA LYS A 62 -18.54 0.91 9.93
C LYS A 62 -19.44 1.84 9.12
N SER A 63 -20.76 1.74 9.26
CA SER A 63 -21.71 2.61 8.56
C SER A 63 -21.64 4.06 9.06
N PHE A 64 -21.51 4.25 10.38
CA PHE A 64 -21.42 5.58 10.96
C PHE A 64 -20.13 6.29 10.57
N GLN A 65 -18.98 5.59 10.60
CA GLN A 65 -17.72 6.14 10.11
C GLN A 65 -17.80 6.48 8.61
N HIS A 66 -18.41 5.62 7.81
CA HIS A 66 -18.60 5.90 6.39
C HIS A 66 -19.42 7.18 6.15
N GLN A 67 -20.49 7.38 6.92
CA GLN A 67 -21.30 8.60 6.86
C GLN A 67 -20.50 9.85 7.25
N ARG A 68 -19.69 9.77 8.31
CA ARG A 68 -18.82 10.88 8.76
C ARG A 68 -17.85 11.32 7.67
N GLU A 69 -17.16 10.36 7.05
CA GLU A 69 -16.18 10.66 6.00
C GLU A 69 -16.85 11.16 4.71
N ALA A 70 -17.98 10.57 4.31
CA ALA A 70 -18.73 11.06 3.15
C ALA A 70 -19.18 12.52 3.35
N LEU A 71 -19.62 12.90 4.55
CA LEU A 71 -19.98 14.28 4.87
C LEU A 71 -18.77 15.21 4.85
N LYS A 72 -17.63 14.81 5.43
CA LYS A 72 -16.38 15.59 5.37
C LYS A 72 -15.95 15.87 3.93
N GLN A 73 -16.06 14.88 3.03
CA GLN A 73 -15.73 15.04 1.61
C GLN A 73 -16.66 16.05 0.93
N THR A 74 -17.97 16.05 1.23
CA THR A 74 -18.90 17.05 0.68
C THR A 74 -18.59 18.47 1.16
N ILE A 75 -18.21 18.64 2.43
CA ILE A 75 -17.90 19.96 3.00
C ILE A 75 -16.54 20.49 2.49
N THR A 76 -15.56 19.60 2.31
CA THR A 76 -14.20 19.98 1.89
C THR A 76 -14.09 20.16 0.37
N GLY A 77 -14.89 19.41 -0.40
CA GLY A 77 -15.04 19.59 -1.85
C GLY A 77 -15.73 20.90 -2.25
N ASP A 78 -16.44 21.53 -1.31
CA ASP A 78 -17.17 22.80 -1.49
C ASP A 78 -16.44 23.98 -0.80
N LYS A 79 -15.11 24.05 -0.87
CA LYS A 79 -14.39 25.32 -0.63
C LYS A 79 -14.37 26.17 -1.90
N PRO A 80 -15.33 27.10 -2.13
CA PRO A 80 -15.09 28.18 -3.05
C PRO A 80 -14.03 29.10 -2.42
N GLY A 81 -13.18 29.68 -3.26
CA GLY A 81 -12.34 30.80 -2.86
C GLY A 81 -13.19 31.87 -2.18
N LYS A 82 -12.60 32.55 -1.20
CA LYS A 82 -13.18 33.69 -0.50
C LYS A 82 -13.80 34.68 -1.50
N ASP A 83 -15.12 34.71 -1.56
CA ASP A 83 -15.90 35.91 -1.86
C ASP A 83 -17.24 35.87 -1.12
N LYS A 84 -17.65 37.06 -0.63
CA LYS A 84 -18.68 37.33 0.37
C LYS A 84 -20.12 36.91 -0.02
N PRO A 85 -21.06 36.80 0.95
CA PRO A 85 -22.32 36.10 0.75
C PRO A 85 -23.37 36.98 0.05
N LYS A 86 -24.18 36.36 -0.82
CA LYS A 86 -25.49 36.88 -1.21
C LYS A 86 -26.58 35.83 -0.98
N LYS A 87 -27.68 36.31 -0.42
CA LYS A 87 -28.87 35.58 0.03
C LYS A 87 -29.65 34.90 -1.10
N GLN A 88 -30.33 33.83 -0.66
CA GLN A 88 -31.65 33.31 -1.04
C GLN A 88 -31.83 32.32 -2.20
N ASN A 89 -32.39 31.17 -1.80
CA ASN A 89 -33.37 30.29 -2.44
C ASN A 89 -33.25 30.03 -3.94
N THR A 90 -33.07 28.76 -4.30
CA THR A 90 -34.14 27.90 -4.86
C THR A 90 -33.56 26.50 -5.12
N LEU A 91 -34.25 25.45 -4.62
CA LEU A 91 -34.06 24.07 -5.06
C LEU A 91 -34.14 24.01 -6.60
N LEU A 92 -33.21 23.32 -7.27
CA LEU A 92 -33.53 22.50 -8.44
C LEU A 92 -32.29 21.70 -8.89
N CYS A 93 -32.48 20.38 -8.91
CA CYS A 93 -31.59 19.39 -9.47
C CYS A 93 -31.31 19.70 -10.95
N GLY A 94 -30.04 19.79 -11.34
CA GLY A 94 -29.64 20.07 -12.72
C GLY A 94 -28.23 19.58 -13.00
N LYS A 95 -28.10 18.32 -13.43
CA LYS A 95 -26.86 17.75 -13.96
C LYS A 95 -26.36 18.62 -15.13
N LYS A 96 -25.19 19.25 -14.99
CA LYS A 96 -24.46 19.86 -16.11
C LYS A 96 -23.02 19.37 -16.11
N ASN A 97 -22.71 18.58 -17.15
CA ASN A 97 -21.37 18.11 -17.50
C ASN A 97 -20.45 19.31 -17.80
N LEU A 98 -19.53 19.64 -16.90
CA LEU A 98 -18.43 20.56 -17.19
C LEU A 98 -17.29 19.79 -17.89
N LYS A 99 -17.22 19.89 -19.22
CA LYS A 99 -16.02 19.53 -19.99
C LYS A 99 -14.91 20.55 -19.70
N LYS A 100 -14.04 20.29 -18.71
CA LYS A 100 -12.76 21.00 -18.58
C LYS A 100 -11.76 20.45 -19.60
N ARG A 101 -11.36 21.28 -20.56
CA ARG A 101 -10.24 21.01 -21.50
C ARG A 101 -8.96 20.83 -20.70
N LYS A 102 -8.38 19.62 -20.73
CA LYS A 102 -7.10 19.27 -20.09
C LYS A 102 -5.92 19.79 -20.92
N LYS A 103 -4.98 20.45 -20.25
CA LYS A 103 -3.61 20.68 -20.74
C LYS A 103 -2.85 19.37 -20.48
N LYS A 104 -2.46 18.65 -21.54
CA LYS A 104 -1.58 17.47 -21.42
C LYS A 104 -0.26 17.95 -20.83
N SER A 105 -0.02 17.60 -19.58
CA SER A 105 1.21 17.81 -18.88
C SER A 105 1.99 16.50 -18.98
N LEU A 106 2.95 16.48 -19.89
CA LEU A 106 3.86 15.37 -20.14
C LEU A 106 5.02 15.54 -19.15
N TYR A 107 4.81 15.21 -17.87
CA TYR A 107 5.91 15.15 -16.89
C TYR A 107 6.45 13.73 -16.82
N GLN A 108 7.73 13.64 -17.13
CA GLN A 108 8.60 12.49 -16.99
C GLN A 108 8.70 12.15 -15.49
N ASP A 109 8.00 11.09 -15.06
CA ASP A 109 8.01 10.69 -13.65
C ASP A 109 9.39 10.13 -13.27
N GLY A 110 10.00 10.76 -12.26
CA GLY A 110 11.40 10.61 -11.90
C GLY A 110 11.77 9.22 -11.39
N GLY A 111 12.28 8.37 -12.28
CA GLY A 111 13.00 7.14 -11.94
C GLY A 111 12.17 5.85 -11.92
N TYR A 112 10.89 5.91 -12.32
CA TYR A 112 10.06 4.73 -12.58
C TYR A 112 9.77 4.62 -14.08
N PRO A 113 9.80 3.42 -14.68
CA PRO A 113 9.26 3.20 -16.03
C PRO A 113 7.83 3.75 -16.17
N ILE A 114 7.41 4.14 -17.38
CA ILE A 114 6.01 4.53 -17.61
C ILE A 114 5.15 3.27 -17.51
N TYR A 115 4.56 3.04 -16.33
CA TYR A 115 3.63 1.94 -16.07
C TYR A 115 2.23 2.39 -16.50
N SER A 116 1.69 1.79 -17.56
CA SER A 116 0.31 2.04 -17.98
C SER A 116 -0.63 1.15 -17.19
N SER A 117 -1.08 1.63 -16.03
CA SER A 117 -2.27 1.10 -15.36
C SER A 117 -3.49 1.75 -16.00
N ASN A 118 -4.20 1.01 -16.86
CA ASN A 118 -5.46 1.49 -17.47
C ASN A 118 -6.61 1.68 -16.43
N SER A 119 -6.33 1.51 -15.14
CA SER A 119 -7.30 1.63 -14.04
C SER A 119 -7.41 3.03 -13.44
N ASP A 120 -6.54 3.97 -13.80
CA ASP A 120 -6.44 5.25 -13.07
C ASP A 120 -7.53 6.29 -13.38
N GLU A 121 -8.42 6.06 -14.35
CA GLU A 121 -9.30 7.16 -14.78
C GLU A 121 -10.59 7.38 -13.96
N TYR A 122 -11.10 6.44 -13.15
CA TYR A 122 -12.37 6.64 -12.42
C TYR A 122 -12.58 5.75 -11.17
N GLU A 123 -11.55 5.41 -10.40
CA GLU A 123 -11.81 4.79 -9.08
C GLU A 123 -12.17 5.86 -8.06
N ALA A 124 -13.41 5.80 -7.55
CA ALA A 124 -13.83 6.60 -6.41
C ALA A 124 -12.90 6.29 -5.23
N GLU A 125 -12.43 7.31 -4.53
CA GLU A 125 -11.64 7.15 -3.32
C GLU A 125 -12.43 6.29 -2.32
N GLU A 126 -11.87 5.14 -1.97
CA GLU A 126 -12.47 4.21 -1.03
C GLU A 126 -12.46 4.85 0.37
N ILE A 127 -13.65 4.96 0.98
CA ILE A 127 -13.75 5.49 2.35
C ILE A 127 -13.17 4.45 3.31
N LEU A 128 -12.04 4.80 3.91
CA LEU A 128 -11.34 3.97 4.88
C LEU A 128 -12.13 3.91 6.20
N THR A 129 -12.44 2.68 6.62
CA THR A 129 -13.17 2.40 7.86
C THR A 129 -12.48 1.26 8.61
N TYR A 130 -13.04 0.05 8.56
CA TYR A 130 -12.50 -1.15 9.16
C TYR A 130 -12.39 -2.27 8.12
N GLU A 131 -11.34 -3.06 8.25
CA GLU A 131 -11.15 -4.31 7.52
C GLU A 131 -11.25 -5.51 8.47
N GLU A 132 -12.07 -6.49 8.11
CA GLU A 132 -12.18 -7.73 8.88
C GLU A 132 -10.90 -8.56 8.70
N VAL A 133 -10.28 -8.95 9.82
CA VAL A 133 -9.00 -9.69 9.84
C VAL A 133 -9.10 -11.00 10.61
N ALA A 134 -8.21 -11.92 10.30
CA ALA A 134 -8.00 -13.18 11.02
C ALA A 134 -6.51 -13.48 11.13
N LEU A 135 -6.14 -14.27 12.14
CA LEU A 135 -4.78 -14.75 12.28
C LEU A 135 -4.44 -15.75 11.17
N TYR A 136 -3.38 -15.44 10.44
CA TYR A 136 -2.75 -16.33 9.49
C TYR A 136 -1.47 -16.91 10.07
N TYR A 137 -1.46 -18.23 10.22
CA TYR A 137 -0.33 -18.97 10.74
C TYR A 137 0.71 -19.23 9.64
N PRO A 138 2.00 -18.94 9.90
CA PRO A 138 3.07 -19.19 8.94
C PRO A 138 3.12 -20.66 8.49
N ARG A 139 3.32 -20.88 7.19
CA ARG A 139 3.43 -22.22 6.60
C ARG A 139 4.84 -22.44 6.07
N ALA A 140 5.46 -23.57 6.42
CA ALA A 140 6.84 -23.87 6.03
C ALA A 140 7.06 -23.87 4.51
N ASN A 141 6.07 -24.35 3.74
CA ASN A 141 6.11 -24.47 2.28
C ASN A 141 5.46 -23.29 1.54
N HIS A 142 5.03 -22.24 2.25
CA HIS A 142 4.36 -21.10 1.62
C HIS A 142 4.85 -19.80 2.27
N LYS A 143 5.93 -19.27 1.72
CA LYS A 143 6.56 -18.03 2.14
C LYS A 143 5.86 -16.84 1.49
N ARG A 144 5.39 -15.89 2.30
CA ARG A 144 4.74 -14.66 1.82
C ARG A 144 5.76 -13.80 1.06
N PRO A 145 5.44 -13.25 -0.13
CA PRO A 145 6.30 -12.30 -0.82
C PRO A 145 6.50 -11.01 0.00
N ILE A 146 7.72 -10.49 0.04
CA ILE A 146 8.05 -9.19 0.64
C ILE A 146 8.05 -8.13 -0.45
N VAL A 147 7.22 -7.10 -0.28
CA VAL A 147 7.05 -6.04 -1.27
C VAL A 147 7.56 -4.72 -0.70
N LEU A 148 8.62 -4.18 -1.30
CA LEU A 148 9.19 -2.89 -0.94
C LEU A 148 8.62 -1.78 -1.81
N ILE A 149 7.89 -0.87 -1.19
CA ILE A 149 7.30 0.32 -1.81
C ILE A 149 7.87 1.58 -1.15
N GLY A 150 7.80 2.72 -1.84
CA GLY A 150 8.35 3.98 -1.37
C GLY A 150 8.77 4.89 -2.52
N PRO A 151 9.17 6.13 -2.23
CA PRO A 151 9.64 7.06 -3.26
C PRO A 151 10.88 6.53 -4.01
N PRO A 152 11.18 7.08 -5.19
CA PRO A 152 12.39 6.71 -5.92
C PRO A 152 13.65 7.09 -5.11
N ASN A 153 14.75 6.36 -5.35
CA ASN A 153 16.05 6.62 -4.74
C ASN A 153 16.11 6.62 -3.20
N ILE A 154 15.15 5.96 -2.52
CA ILE A 154 15.10 5.91 -1.05
C ILE A 154 15.83 4.73 -0.41
N GLY A 155 16.47 3.88 -1.21
CA GLY A 155 17.19 2.71 -0.69
C GLY A 155 16.47 1.36 -0.86
N ARG A 156 15.34 1.31 -1.59
CA ARG A 156 14.59 0.05 -1.80
C ARG A 156 15.40 -0.97 -2.60
N HIS A 157 16.22 -0.52 -3.54
CA HIS A 157 17.04 -1.42 -4.35
C HIS A 157 18.13 -2.06 -3.50
N GLU A 158 18.77 -1.27 -2.66
CA GLU A 158 19.85 -1.62 -1.77
C GLU A 158 19.37 -2.62 -0.70
N LEU A 159 18.21 -2.37 -0.09
CA LEU A 159 17.58 -3.32 0.84
C LEU A 159 17.26 -4.66 0.15
N ARG A 160 16.72 -4.60 -1.08
CA ARG A 160 16.45 -5.81 -1.87
C ARG A 160 17.74 -6.57 -2.19
N GLN A 161 18.77 -5.90 -2.69
CA GLN A 161 20.04 -6.55 -3.04
C GLN A 161 20.66 -7.25 -1.85
N ARG A 162 20.59 -6.61 -0.68
CA ARG A 162 21.14 -7.18 0.54
C ARG A 162 20.38 -8.39 1.06
N LEU A 163 19.05 -8.42 0.94
CA LEU A 163 18.27 -9.64 1.20
C LEU A 163 18.66 -10.75 0.21
N MET A 164 18.90 -10.38 -1.06
CA MET A 164 19.26 -11.30 -2.13
C MET A 164 20.67 -11.92 -2.00
N GLU A 165 21.52 -11.45 -1.07
CA GLU A 165 22.79 -12.09 -0.74
C GLU A 165 22.57 -13.49 -0.14
N ASP A 166 21.49 -13.69 0.62
CA ASP A 166 21.05 -14.98 1.12
C ASP A 166 20.15 -15.68 0.08
N ARG A 167 20.83 -16.28 -0.91
CA ARG A 167 20.18 -16.93 -2.06
C ARG A 167 19.40 -18.20 -1.69
N ASP A 168 19.61 -18.75 -0.50
CA ASP A 168 18.90 -19.94 -0.03
C ASP A 168 17.50 -19.58 0.44
N ARG A 169 17.36 -18.42 1.11
CA ARG A 169 16.08 -17.94 1.64
C ARG A 169 15.32 -17.02 0.69
N PHE A 170 16.03 -16.16 -0.05
CA PHE A 170 15.42 -15.12 -0.87
C PHE A 170 15.63 -15.36 -2.37
N ALA A 171 14.64 -14.96 -3.16
CA ALA A 171 14.73 -14.96 -4.61
C ALA A 171 13.92 -13.80 -5.22
N ALA A 172 14.31 -13.38 -6.42
CA ALA A 172 13.56 -12.42 -7.22
C ALA A 172 12.69 -13.17 -8.22
N ALA A 173 11.50 -12.63 -8.51
CA ALA A 173 10.69 -13.11 -9.63
C ALA A 173 11.39 -12.77 -10.95
N ILE A 174 11.44 -13.72 -11.89
CA ILE A 174 12.00 -13.49 -13.21
C ILE A 174 10.99 -12.67 -14.04
N PRO A 175 11.33 -11.44 -14.44
CA PRO A 175 10.42 -10.59 -15.19
C PRO A 175 10.27 -11.06 -16.64
N HIS A 176 9.23 -10.59 -17.31
CA HIS A 176 9.02 -10.78 -18.74
C HIS A 176 9.50 -9.54 -19.48
N THR A 177 10.00 -9.72 -20.71
CA THR A 177 10.30 -8.61 -21.61
C THR A 177 9.91 -8.92 -23.04
N SER A 178 9.52 -7.88 -23.78
CA SER A 178 9.37 -7.96 -25.24
C SER A 178 10.63 -7.56 -26.02
N ARG A 179 11.71 -7.19 -25.32
CA ARG A 179 12.99 -6.87 -25.93
C ARG A 179 13.63 -8.14 -26.49
N ALA A 180 14.34 -8.04 -27.61
CA ALA A 180 15.17 -9.13 -28.08
C ALA A 180 16.27 -9.48 -27.06
N LYS A 181 16.49 -10.78 -26.87
CA LYS A 181 17.56 -11.31 -26.02
C LYS A 181 18.93 -10.84 -26.51
N LYS A 182 19.78 -10.34 -25.61
CA LYS A 182 21.18 -9.98 -25.88
C LYS A 182 22.10 -11.19 -25.70
N ASP A 183 23.30 -11.08 -26.24
CA ASP A 183 24.34 -12.10 -26.04
C ASP A 183 24.69 -12.23 -24.54
N GLY A 184 24.74 -13.47 -24.07
CA GLY A 184 24.98 -13.80 -22.66
C GLY A 184 23.71 -13.88 -21.79
N GLU A 185 22.55 -13.39 -22.27
CA GLU A 185 21.28 -13.55 -21.55
C GLU A 185 20.66 -14.94 -21.78
N ILE A 186 20.07 -15.48 -20.72
CA ILE A 186 19.44 -16.80 -20.66
C ILE A 186 17.95 -16.62 -20.41
N ASP A 187 17.15 -17.23 -21.31
CA ASP A 187 15.69 -17.23 -21.19
C ASP A 187 15.25 -18.09 -19.99
N GLY A 188 14.33 -17.55 -19.19
CA GLY A 188 13.92 -18.17 -17.93
C GLY A 188 14.92 -18.02 -16.79
N GLN A 189 15.93 -17.15 -16.93
CA GLN A 189 16.84 -16.78 -15.85
C GLN A 189 16.96 -15.26 -15.72
N ASP A 190 17.31 -14.57 -16.80
CA ASP A 190 17.41 -13.10 -16.80
C ASP A 190 16.04 -12.47 -17.03
N TYR A 191 15.34 -12.96 -18.07
CA TYR A 191 13.98 -12.60 -18.41
C TYR A 191 13.27 -13.82 -19.01
N HIS A 192 11.93 -13.78 -18.99
CA HIS A 192 11.11 -14.49 -19.96
C HIS A 192 10.98 -13.63 -21.22
N PHE A 193 11.66 -14.04 -22.29
CA PHE A 193 11.64 -13.32 -23.56
C PHE A 193 10.41 -13.71 -24.37
N ILE A 194 9.41 -12.84 -24.41
CA ILE A 194 8.15 -13.07 -25.12
C ILE A 194 7.95 -12.07 -26.26
N THR A 195 7.08 -12.38 -27.22
CA THR A 195 6.79 -11.41 -28.29
C THR A 195 5.95 -10.25 -27.76
N ARG A 196 6.01 -9.09 -28.42
CA ARG A 196 5.17 -7.93 -28.05
C ARG A 196 3.67 -8.27 -28.08
N VAL A 197 3.24 -9.03 -29.10
CA VAL A 197 1.85 -9.49 -29.25
C VAL A 197 1.42 -10.38 -28.08
N GLN A 198 2.29 -11.32 -27.67
CA GLN A 198 2.02 -12.15 -26.50
C GLN A 198 1.93 -11.32 -25.22
N PHE A 199 2.85 -10.36 -25.05
CA PHE A 199 2.86 -9.46 -23.90
C PHE A 199 1.55 -8.66 -23.80
N GLU A 200 1.10 -8.08 -24.91
CA GLU A 200 -0.17 -7.32 -24.98
C GLU A 200 -1.38 -8.22 -24.65
N SER A 201 -1.40 -9.46 -25.15
CA SER A 201 -2.42 -10.45 -24.79
C SER A 201 -2.43 -10.79 -23.30
N ASP A 202 -1.25 -10.92 -22.68
CA ASP A 202 -1.10 -11.23 -21.27
C ASP A 202 -1.47 -10.05 -20.35
N ILE A 203 -1.25 -8.80 -20.82
CA ILE A 203 -1.79 -7.58 -20.18
C ILE A 203 -3.32 -7.62 -20.17
N LEU A 204 -3.96 -7.87 -21.32
CA LEU A 204 -5.43 -7.94 -21.42
C LEU A 204 -6.01 -9.05 -20.55
N SER A 205 -5.27 -10.15 -20.40
CA SER A 205 -5.62 -11.29 -19.54
C SER A 205 -5.31 -11.05 -18.05
N ARG A 206 -4.86 -9.85 -17.66
CA ARG A 206 -4.54 -9.46 -16.27
C ARG A 206 -3.52 -10.38 -15.59
N LYS A 207 -2.55 -10.91 -16.34
CA LYS A 207 -1.50 -11.79 -15.78
C LYS A 207 -0.38 -11.03 -15.06
N PHE A 208 -0.19 -9.76 -15.41
CA PHE A 208 0.86 -8.92 -14.83
C PHE A 208 0.38 -8.21 -13.57
N VAL A 209 1.21 -8.27 -12.52
CA VAL A 209 1.07 -7.43 -11.33
C VAL A 209 1.48 -6.00 -11.65
N GLU A 210 2.55 -5.87 -12.43
CA GLU A 210 3.12 -4.60 -12.84
C GLU A 210 3.74 -4.74 -14.22
N HIS A 211 3.49 -3.79 -15.12
CA HIS A 211 4.11 -3.74 -16.44
C HIS A 211 4.25 -2.31 -16.97
N GLY A 212 5.31 -2.05 -17.73
CA GLY A 212 5.60 -0.74 -18.31
C GLY A 212 6.37 -0.86 -19.61
N GLU A 213 6.50 0.26 -20.31
CA GLU A 213 7.28 0.35 -21.56
C GLU A 213 8.54 1.17 -21.33
N TYR A 214 9.67 0.63 -21.75
CA TYR A 214 10.97 1.30 -21.71
C TYR A 214 11.73 1.01 -23.00
N GLU A 215 12.28 2.05 -23.64
CA GLU A 215 12.98 1.95 -24.93
C GLU A 215 12.21 1.16 -26.00
N LYS A 216 10.89 1.37 -26.09
CA LYS A 216 9.95 0.69 -27.02
C LYS A 216 9.81 -0.83 -26.81
N ALA A 217 10.27 -1.34 -25.68
CA ALA A 217 10.05 -2.72 -25.25
C ALA A 217 9.22 -2.75 -23.96
N TYR A 218 8.37 -3.76 -23.83
CA TYR A 218 7.64 -4.01 -22.59
C TYR A 218 8.50 -4.75 -21.59
N TYR A 219 8.27 -4.45 -20.32
CA TYR A 219 8.82 -5.14 -19.16
C TYR A 219 7.71 -5.31 -18.13
N GLY A 220 7.67 -6.46 -17.44
CA GLY A 220 6.66 -6.67 -16.41
C GLY A 220 6.91 -7.88 -15.54
N THR A 221 6.29 -7.90 -14.36
CA THR A 221 6.34 -9.01 -13.42
C THR A 221 4.96 -9.67 -13.37
N SER A 222 4.89 -10.96 -13.72
CA SER A 222 3.63 -11.71 -13.70
C SER A 222 3.35 -12.29 -12.32
N LEU A 223 2.06 -12.54 -12.04
CA LEU A 223 1.64 -13.27 -10.83
C LEU A 223 2.30 -14.66 -10.77
N ASP A 224 2.42 -15.33 -11.92
CA ASP A 224 3.00 -16.66 -12.02
C ASP A 224 4.51 -16.67 -11.75
N ALA A 225 5.24 -15.61 -12.13
CA ALA A 225 6.66 -15.48 -11.81
C ALA A 225 6.88 -15.38 -10.30
N ILE A 226 6.02 -14.64 -9.59
CA ILE A 226 6.04 -14.54 -8.12
C ILE A 226 5.65 -15.88 -7.50
N ARG A 227 4.58 -16.51 -7.99
CA ARG A 227 4.10 -17.81 -7.50
C ARG A 227 5.15 -18.91 -7.67
N SER A 228 5.92 -18.87 -8.76
CA SER A 228 7.01 -19.82 -8.99
C SER A 228 8.05 -19.76 -7.87
N VAL A 229 8.46 -18.56 -7.44
CA VAL A 229 9.39 -18.39 -6.31
C VAL A 229 8.82 -18.95 -5.00
N VAL A 230 7.54 -18.66 -4.72
CA VAL A 230 6.85 -19.17 -3.53
C VAL A 230 6.76 -20.70 -3.54
N ASN A 231 6.50 -21.31 -4.70
CA ASN A 231 6.44 -22.76 -4.87
C ASN A 231 7.81 -23.43 -4.64
N TYR A 232 8.91 -22.74 -4.90
CA TYR A 232 10.26 -23.17 -4.51
C TYR A 232 10.56 -22.97 -3.01
N SER A 233 9.55 -22.64 -2.20
CA SER A 233 9.66 -22.38 -0.76
C SER A 233 10.63 -21.25 -0.39
N LYS A 234 10.86 -20.30 -1.30
CA LYS A 234 11.67 -19.10 -1.08
C LYS A 234 10.80 -17.87 -0.88
N ILE A 235 11.35 -16.89 -0.19
CA ILE A 235 10.73 -15.57 -0.03
C ILE A 235 10.99 -14.76 -1.30
N CYS A 236 9.92 -14.43 -2.03
CA CYS A 236 10.01 -13.55 -3.18
C CYS A 236 10.17 -12.09 -2.73
N VAL A 237 11.25 -11.42 -3.11
CA VAL A 237 11.48 -9.99 -2.78
C VAL A 237 11.23 -9.12 -4.00
N LEU A 238 10.29 -8.18 -3.88
CA LEU A 238 9.79 -7.37 -4.97
C LEU A 238 9.93 -5.88 -4.67
N ASN A 239 10.36 -5.10 -5.67
CA ASN A 239 10.24 -3.65 -5.63
C ASN A 239 9.13 -3.27 -6.61
N LEU A 240 7.98 -2.83 -6.10
CA LEU A 240 6.82 -2.49 -6.90
C LEU A 240 6.43 -1.02 -6.70
N HIS A 241 5.61 -0.51 -7.62
CA HIS A 241 4.87 0.72 -7.46
C HIS A 241 3.62 0.48 -6.58
N PRO A 242 3.20 1.43 -5.72
CA PRO A 242 2.02 1.26 -4.85
C PRO A 242 0.71 0.90 -5.58
N GLN A 243 0.56 1.35 -6.83
CA GLN A 243 -0.61 1.01 -7.65
C GLN A 243 -0.79 -0.50 -7.86
N SER A 244 0.32 -1.24 -7.89
CA SER A 244 0.35 -2.70 -8.12
C SER A 244 -0.16 -3.48 -6.91
N LEU A 245 -0.27 -2.85 -5.73
CA LEU A 245 -0.68 -3.50 -4.48
C LEU A 245 -2.08 -4.08 -4.56
N LYS A 246 -3.03 -3.39 -5.22
CA LYS A 246 -4.42 -3.86 -5.32
C LYS A 246 -4.53 -5.22 -6.04
N ILE A 247 -3.79 -5.37 -7.13
CA ILE A 247 -3.72 -6.61 -7.90
C ILE A 247 -3.09 -7.72 -7.05
N LEU A 248 -1.96 -7.43 -6.42
CA LEU A 248 -1.23 -8.40 -5.61
C LEU A 248 -2.01 -8.84 -4.37
N ARG A 249 -2.72 -7.91 -3.71
CA ARG A 249 -3.53 -8.18 -2.51
C ARG A 249 -4.80 -8.96 -2.83
N SER A 250 -5.29 -8.86 -4.06
CA SER A 250 -6.42 -9.66 -4.57
C SER A 250 -6.01 -11.07 -5.02
N SER A 251 -4.70 -11.37 -5.04
CA SER A 251 -4.18 -12.70 -5.37
C SER A 251 -4.09 -13.61 -4.15
N ASP A 252 -3.77 -14.87 -4.39
CA ASP A 252 -3.51 -15.90 -3.37
C ASP A 252 -2.14 -15.76 -2.68
N LEU A 253 -1.29 -14.84 -3.13
CA LEU A 253 0.11 -14.70 -2.71
C LEU A 253 0.29 -14.08 -1.33
N LYS A 254 -0.73 -13.39 -0.80
CA LYS A 254 -0.74 -12.82 0.57
C LYS A 254 0.52 -12.00 0.88
N PRO A 255 0.81 -10.94 0.09
CA PRO A 255 2.05 -10.17 0.23
C PRO A 255 2.19 -9.59 1.64
N PHE A 256 3.43 -9.33 2.04
CA PHE A 256 3.77 -8.47 3.17
C PHE A 256 4.39 -7.19 2.64
N VAL A 257 3.72 -6.06 2.88
CA VAL A 257 4.00 -4.78 2.24
C VAL A 257 4.78 -3.88 3.20
N VAL A 258 5.99 -3.54 2.81
CA VAL A 258 6.90 -2.67 3.58
C VAL A 258 7.06 -1.34 2.86
N PHE A 259 6.63 -0.28 3.52
CA PHE A 259 6.84 1.09 3.07
C PHE A 259 8.16 1.64 3.59
N VAL A 260 9.07 1.95 2.66
CA VAL A 260 10.37 2.55 2.95
C VAL A 260 10.22 4.06 2.87
N ALA A 261 10.06 4.69 4.03
CA ALA A 261 9.83 6.12 4.15
C ALA A 261 11.16 6.90 4.22
N PRO A 262 11.19 8.14 3.69
CA PRO A 262 12.31 9.04 3.91
C PRO A 262 12.42 9.49 5.35
N PRO A 263 13.65 9.67 5.87
CA PRO A 263 13.84 10.43 7.09
C PRO A 263 13.51 11.92 6.84
N PRO A 264 13.34 12.73 7.90
CA PRO A 264 13.19 14.18 7.77
C PRO A 264 14.29 14.82 6.92
N LEU A 265 13.97 15.91 6.22
CA LEU A 265 14.84 16.58 5.24
C LEU A 265 16.30 16.75 5.71
N GLU A 266 16.51 17.25 6.92
CA GLU A 266 17.84 17.43 7.50
C GLU A 266 18.65 16.13 7.60
N LYS A 267 18.00 15.02 7.94
CA LYS A 267 18.62 13.70 8.03
C LYS A 267 18.86 13.11 6.65
N LEU A 268 17.92 13.27 5.73
CA LEU A 268 18.07 12.83 4.34
C LEU A 268 19.26 13.54 3.66
N ARG A 269 19.40 14.84 3.90
CA ARG A 269 20.53 15.65 3.44
C ARG A 269 21.86 15.15 3.99
N LYS A 270 21.94 14.89 5.30
CA LYS A 270 23.14 14.32 5.94
C LYS A 270 23.49 12.95 5.38
N LYS A 271 22.49 12.11 5.10
CA LYS A 271 22.67 10.78 4.48
C LYS A 271 23.33 10.89 3.10
N ARG A 272 22.81 11.75 2.21
CA ARG A 272 23.41 11.97 0.88
C ARG A 272 24.85 12.45 0.97
N LEU A 273 25.12 13.40 1.87
CA LEU A 273 26.47 13.94 2.08
C LEU A 273 27.45 12.86 2.58
N LYS A 274 27.01 12.01 3.53
CA LYS A 274 27.82 10.89 4.06
C LYS A 274 28.17 9.88 2.96
N ASN A 275 27.25 9.63 2.03
CA ASN A 275 27.46 8.70 0.92
C ASN A 275 28.24 9.31 -0.26
N GLY A 276 28.54 10.61 -0.22
CA GLY A 276 29.19 11.31 -1.34
C GLY A 276 28.30 11.41 -2.59
N GLU A 277 26.99 11.29 -2.43
CA GLU A 277 26.04 11.33 -3.53
C GLU A 277 25.66 12.78 -3.85
N PRO A 278 25.75 13.21 -5.13
CA PRO A 278 25.29 14.54 -5.51
C PRO A 278 23.76 14.60 -5.35
N TYR A 279 23.26 15.70 -4.80
CA TYR A 279 21.83 15.92 -4.63
C TYR A 279 21.45 17.38 -4.88
N LYS A 280 20.21 17.59 -5.30
CA LYS A 280 19.54 18.90 -5.30
C LYS A 280 18.55 18.95 -4.15
N GLU A 281 18.45 20.08 -3.49
CA GLU A 281 17.54 20.26 -2.35
C GLU A 281 16.08 20.03 -2.76
N GLU A 282 15.72 20.47 -3.97
CA GLU A 282 14.38 20.28 -4.56
C GLU A 282 14.04 18.80 -4.74
N GLU A 283 15.02 17.96 -5.12
CA GLU A 283 14.84 16.51 -5.26
C GLU A 283 14.56 15.86 -3.91
N LEU A 284 15.25 16.29 -2.85
CA LEU A 284 15.02 15.76 -1.50
C LEU A 284 13.62 16.11 -0.98
N LYS A 285 13.14 17.32 -1.28
CA LYS A 285 11.78 17.74 -0.95
C LYS A 285 10.74 16.95 -1.76
N GLU A 286 11.00 16.71 -3.04
CA GLU A 286 10.13 15.88 -3.90
C GLU A 286 10.02 14.45 -3.37
N ILE A 287 11.12 13.84 -2.91
CA ILE A 287 11.11 12.51 -2.28
C ILE A 287 10.19 12.47 -1.06
N ILE A 288 10.26 13.50 -0.20
CA ILE A 288 9.44 13.59 1.01
C ILE A 288 7.96 13.79 0.65
N GLU A 289 7.66 14.68 -0.30
CA GLU A 289 6.28 14.93 -0.73
C GLU A 289 5.67 13.69 -1.38
N LYS A 290 6.40 13.02 -2.28
CA LYS A 290 5.95 11.76 -2.89
C LYS A 290 5.72 10.67 -1.84
N ALA A 291 6.56 10.59 -0.81
CA ALA A 291 6.33 9.64 0.28
C ALA A 291 5.01 9.91 1.01
N ARG A 292 4.73 11.18 1.30
CA ARG A 292 3.49 11.61 1.93
C ARG A 292 2.28 11.26 1.09
N GLU A 293 2.29 11.60 -0.21
CA GLU A 293 1.21 11.25 -1.13
C GLU A 293 0.98 9.73 -1.21
N MET A 294 2.06 8.94 -1.21
CA MET A 294 1.96 7.48 -1.21
C MET A 294 1.33 6.95 0.09
N GLU A 295 1.72 7.49 1.24
CA GLU A 295 1.19 7.08 2.55
C GLU A 295 -0.28 7.48 2.72
N ASP A 296 -0.64 8.69 2.29
CA ASP A 296 -2.01 9.20 2.33
C ASP A 296 -2.95 8.32 1.46
N LYS A 297 -2.51 7.96 0.25
CA LYS A 297 -3.35 7.23 -0.72
C LYS A 297 -3.35 5.71 -0.53
N PHE A 298 -2.23 5.13 -0.10
CA PHE A 298 -2.04 3.68 -0.07
C PHE A 298 -1.68 3.12 1.31
N GLY A 299 -1.55 3.96 2.34
CA GLY A 299 -1.02 3.52 3.63
C GLY A 299 -1.83 2.44 4.34
N HIS A 300 -3.11 2.28 4.02
CA HIS A 300 -3.94 1.18 4.52
C HIS A 300 -3.53 -0.21 4.00
N TYR A 301 -2.74 -0.26 2.92
CA TYR A 301 -2.15 -1.48 2.41
C TYR A 301 -0.82 -1.85 3.05
N PHE A 302 -0.23 -0.98 3.88
CA PHE A 302 1.10 -1.20 4.41
C PHE A 302 0.99 -2.07 5.67
N ASP A 303 1.85 -3.07 5.76
CA ASP A 303 2.00 -3.89 6.96
C ASP A 303 3.07 -3.31 7.88
N MET A 304 4.09 -2.68 7.32
CA MET A 304 5.23 -2.12 8.05
C MET A 304 5.72 -0.83 7.40
N ILE A 305 6.13 0.14 8.22
CA ILE A 305 6.83 1.35 7.78
C ILE A 305 8.27 1.34 8.34
N ILE A 306 9.25 1.50 7.46
CA ILE A 306 10.67 1.61 7.80
C ILE A 306 11.19 2.98 7.37
N ILE A 307 11.68 3.76 8.32
CA ILE A 307 12.34 5.04 8.04
C ILE A 307 13.80 4.78 7.66
N ASN A 308 14.16 4.93 6.39
CA ASN A 308 15.51 4.60 5.91
C ASN A 308 16.51 5.74 6.14
N ASN A 309 16.80 6.04 7.41
CA ASN A 309 17.88 6.96 7.78
C ASN A 309 19.27 6.35 7.62
N ASP A 310 19.40 5.07 7.94
CA ASP A 310 20.63 4.30 7.84
C ASP A 310 20.28 2.92 7.25
N THR A 311 20.90 2.58 6.12
CA THR A 311 20.53 1.40 5.33
C THR A 311 20.84 0.10 6.07
N GLU A 312 21.90 0.06 6.88
CA GLU A 312 22.24 -1.11 7.71
C GLU A 312 21.15 -1.36 8.75
N ARG A 313 20.77 -0.32 9.49
CA ARG A 313 19.72 -0.41 10.50
C ARG A 313 18.37 -0.77 9.90
N ALA A 314 18.02 -0.16 8.76
CA ALA A 314 16.79 -0.46 8.03
C ALA A 314 16.75 -1.92 7.57
N TYR A 315 17.88 -2.45 7.09
CA TYR A 315 18.00 -3.87 6.71
C TYR A 315 17.79 -4.79 7.91
N HIS A 316 18.42 -4.54 9.05
CA HIS A 316 18.24 -5.37 10.23
C HIS A 316 16.80 -5.32 10.77
N GLN A 317 16.17 -4.15 10.73
CA GLN A 317 14.76 -4.00 11.09
C GLN A 317 13.87 -4.84 10.15
N LEU A 318 14.08 -4.75 8.84
CA LEU A 318 13.37 -5.54 7.84
C LEU A 318 13.58 -7.04 8.04
N LEU A 319 14.82 -7.48 8.23
CA LEU A 319 15.15 -8.89 8.43
C LEU A 319 14.53 -9.45 9.71
N ASN A 320 14.52 -8.68 10.79
CA ASN A 320 13.89 -9.06 12.04
C ASN A 320 12.37 -9.26 11.87
N GLU A 321 11.72 -8.35 11.13
CA GLU A 321 10.30 -8.48 10.82
C GLU A 321 10.03 -9.73 9.98
N ILE A 322 10.78 -9.92 8.89
CA ILE A 322 10.68 -11.12 8.04
C ILE A 322 10.82 -12.39 8.88
N ASN A 323 11.77 -12.42 9.82
CA ASN A 323 11.98 -13.53 10.72
C ASN A 323 10.79 -13.77 11.68
N SER A 324 10.10 -12.71 12.13
CA SER A 324 8.86 -12.83 12.92
C SER A 324 7.73 -13.41 12.05
N LEU A 325 7.58 -12.96 10.79
CA LEU A 325 6.57 -13.49 9.86
C LEU A 325 6.68 -15.00 9.61
N GLU A 326 7.87 -15.58 9.81
CA GLU A 326 8.10 -17.03 9.65
C GLU A 326 7.77 -17.83 10.93
N ARG A 327 7.62 -17.17 12.09
CA ARG A 327 7.45 -17.81 13.40
C ARG A 327 6.12 -17.48 14.08
N GLU A 328 5.60 -16.28 13.85
CA GLU A 328 4.48 -15.72 14.59
C GLU A 328 3.26 -15.53 13.67
N PRO A 329 2.04 -15.85 14.16
CA PRO A 329 0.81 -15.56 13.44
C PRO A 329 0.65 -14.08 13.14
N GLN A 330 0.08 -13.74 11.99
CA GLN A 330 -0.10 -12.36 11.54
C GLN A 330 -1.57 -12.07 11.26
N TRP A 331 -2.02 -10.87 11.63
CA TRP A 331 -3.34 -10.39 11.23
C TRP A 331 -3.37 -10.11 9.73
N VAL A 332 -4.22 -10.82 9.01
CA VAL A 332 -4.42 -10.65 7.57
C VAL A 332 -5.90 -10.50 7.25
N PRO A 333 -6.27 -9.97 6.07
CA PRO A 333 -7.66 -9.92 5.63
C PRO A 333 -8.33 -11.29 5.72
N VAL A 334 -9.53 -11.35 6.28
CA VAL A 334 -10.27 -12.62 6.44
C VAL A 334 -10.46 -13.36 5.11
N THR A 335 -10.58 -12.62 4.01
CA THR A 335 -10.70 -13.17 2.65
C THR A 335 -9.51 -14.05 2.24
N TRP A 336 -8.32 -13.80 2.79
CA TRP A 336 -7.11 -14.60 2.54
C TRP A 336 -7.12 -15.94 3.27
N VAL A 337 -7.84 -16.04 4.39
CA VAL A 337 -7.95 -17.28 5.18
C VAL A 337 -9.13 -18.12 4.69
N LYS A 338 -10.27 -17.49 4.38
CA LYS A 338 -11.49 -18.17 3.88
C LYS A 338 -11.34 -18.80 2.50
N THR A 339 -10.42 -18.31 1.66
CA THR A 339 -10.15 -18.89 0.34
C THR A 339 -9.29 -20.16 0.38
N ALA A 340 -8.79 -20.57 1.56
CA ALA A 340 -7.92 -21.73 1.74
C ALA A 340 -8.64 -22.99 2.27
N SER A 341 -9.98 -22.98 2.29
CA SER A 341 -10.84 -24.09 2.74
C SER A 341 -11.67 -24.70 1.62
#